data_AF-A0A7V8SUW9-F1
#
_entry.id   AF-A0A7V8SUW9-F1
#
_cell.length_a   1.000
_cell.length_b   1.000
_cell.length_c   1.000
_cell.angle_alpha   90.00
_cell.angle_beta   90.00
_cell.angle_gamma   90.00
#
_symmetry.space_group_name_H-M   'P 1'
#
loop_
_entity.id
_entity.type
_entity.pdbx_description
1 polymer ?
#
loop_
_entity_poly.entity_id
_entity_poly.type
_entity_poly.pdbx_seq_one_letter_code
_entity_poly.pdbx_strand_id
1 'polypeptide(L)'
;MTDHRRTDNIRTEVENDGAPNLSDAEARERVRPYLEPKFGEPIRRFYDTGEITEGLIPALGVRSTDLDDPEAERLLDVVSYVRDAGERPPVTGWASR
;
A
#
# COMPACT_ATOMS: atom_id res chain seq x y z
N MET A 1 28.64 -0.75 44.61
CA MET A 1 28.13 0.53 44.10
C MET A 1 28.46 0.55 42.61
N THR A 2 27.54 0.17 41.73
CA THR A 2 26.43 1.02 41.22
C THR A 2 27.04 2.23 40.51
N ASP A 3 26.83 2.57 39.25
CA ASP A 3 26.05 2.04 38.14
C ASP A 3 26.26 3.03 36.98
N HIS A 4 26.25 2.53 35.74
CA HIS A 4 25.60 3.18 34.59
C HIS A 4 26.17 4.39 33.83
N ARG A 5 25.97 4.23 32.51
CA ARG A 5 25.83 5.21 31.41
C ARG A 5 27.14 5.76 30.84
N ARG A 6 27.30 5.85 29.53
CA ARG A 6 26.37 5.67 28.40
C ARG A 6 27.26 5.42 27.19
N THR A 7 27.13 4.27 26.56
CA THR A 7 27.41 4.18 25.13
C THR A 7 26.32 5.02 24.46
N ASP A 8 26.72 6.16 23.88
CA ASP A 8 25.92 6.88 22.91
C ASP A 8 25.80 6.01 21.66
N ASN A 9 24.92 5.00 21.76
CA ASN A 9 24.47 4.25 20.61
C ASN A 9 23.60 5.20 19.80
N ILE A 10 24.20 5.67 18.72
CA ILE A 10 23.61 6.22 17.51
C ILE A 10 22.32 5.43 17.23
N ARG A 11 21.19 5.97 17.69
CA ARG A 11 19.89 5.51 17.23
C ARG A 11 19.68 6.27 15.93
N THR A 12 20.02 5.61 14.84
CA THR A 12 19.55 6.00 13.52
C THR A 12 18.03 5.92 13.58
N GLU A 13 17.40 7.02 14.02
CA GLU A 13 16.02 7.31 13.67
C GLU A 13 16.06 7.58 12.18
N VAL A 14 15.97 6.49 11.41
CA VAL A 14 15.61 6.58 10.02
C VAL A 14 14.23 7.20 10.08
N GLU A 15 14.14 8.48 9.75
CA GLU A 15 12.91 9.12 9.31
C GLU A 15 12.45 8.31 8.10
N ASN A 16 11.75 7.21 8.35
CA ASN A 16 10.81 6.67 7.40
C ASN A 16 9.78 7.80 7.26
N ASP A 17 9.86 8.56 6.16
CA ASP A 17 8.77 9.37 5.62
C ASP A 17 7.59 8.42 5.41
N GLY A 18 6.92 8.12 6.52
CA GLY A 18 6.25 6.86 6.75
C GLY A 18 5.20 6.64 5.69
N ALA A 19 5.44 5.66 4.82
CA ALA A 19 4.36 5.06 4.07
C ALA A 19 3.24 4.80 5.08
N PRO A 20 2.04 5.40 4.89
CA PRO A 20 0.99 5.28 5.87
C PRO A 20 0.77 3.79 6.11
N ASN A 21 0.74 3.40 7.39
CA ASN A 21 0.57 2.02 7.79
C ASN A 21 -0.86 1.59 7.43
N LEU A 22 -1.10 1.34 6.15
CA LEU A 22 -2.40 1.04 5.59
C LEU A 22 -2.83 -0.34 6.03
N SER A 23 -4.02 -0.40 6.60
CA SER A 23 -4.71 -1.66 6.73
C SER A 23 -5.21 -2.19 5.38
N ASP A 24 -5.44 -3.49 5.32
CA ASP A 24 -6.12 -4.20 4.23
C ASP A 24 -7.41 -3.48 3.78
N ALA A 25 -8.24 -3.08 4.75
CA ALA A 25 -9.51 -2.41 4.51
C ALA A 25 -9.33 -1.01 3.90
N GLU A 26 -8.36 -0.23 4.40
CA GLU A 26 -8.05 1.08 3.84
C GLU A 26 -7.50 0.96 2.43
N ALA A 27 -6.64 -0.02 2.15
CA ALA A 27 -6.06 -0.21 0.83
C ALA A 27 -7.14 -0.55 -0.20
N ARG A 28 -8.08 -1.42 0.21
CA ARG A 28 -9.25 -1.76 -0.58
C ARG A 28 -10.16 -0.56 -0.85
N GLU A 29 -10.52 0.21 0.16
CA GLU A 29 -11.42 1.36 -0.04
C GLU A 29 -10.75 2.47 -0.87
N ARG A 30 -9.44 2.65 -0.78
CA ARG A 30 -8.72 3.64 -1.61
C ARG A 30 -8.70 3.28 -3.08
N VAL A 31 -8.75 2.00 -3.46
CA VAL A 31 -8.82 1.61 -4.88
C VAL A 31 -10.24 1.58 -5.44
N ARG A 32 -11.26 1.58 -4.57
CA ARG A 32 -12.68 1.50 -4.94
C ARG A 32 -13.15 2.52 -5.98
N PRO A 33 -12.67 3.78 -6.00
CA PRO A 33 -13.07 4.74 -7.04
C PRO A 33 -12.49 4.43 -8.43
N TYR A 34 -11.52 3.51 -8.51
CA TYR A 34 -10.69 3.30 -9.71
C TYR A 34 -10.92 1.93 -10.37
N LEU A 35 -12.07 1.30 -10.12
CA LEU A 35 -12.44 -0.01 -10.67
C LEU A 35 -12.91 0.05 -12.14
N GLU A 36 -12.54 1.10 -12.87
CA GLU A 36 -12.96 1.27 -14.26
C GLU A 36 -12.32 0.21 -15.16
N PRO A 37 -13.05 -0.31 -16.17
CA PRO A 37 -12.54 -1.36 -17.07
C PRO A 37 -11.22 -1.03 -17.79
N LYS A 38 -10.90 0.27 -17.95
CA LYS A 38 -9.73 0.74 -18.71
C LYS A 38 -8.38 0.59 -17.97
N PHE A 39 -8.39 0.49 -16.64
CA PHE A 39 -7.17 0.28 -15.83
C PHE A 39 -6.89 -1.18 -15.54
N GLY A 40 -7.73 -2.04 -16.10
CA GLY A 40 -7.49 -3.46 -16.17
C GLY A 40 -8.01 -4.24 -14.97
N GLU A 41 -7.92 -5.54 -15.16
CA GLU A 41 -8.33 -6.56 -14.22
C GLU A 41 -7.53 -6.55 -12.88
N PRO A 42 -6.24 -6.13 -12.80
CA PRO A 42 -5.48 -6.18 -11.56
C PRO A 42 -6.05 -5.35 -10.41
N ILE A 43 -6.45 -4.08 -10.64
CA ILE A 43 -7.00 -3.21 -9.58
C ILE A 43 -8.33 -3.77 -9.08
N ARG A 44 -9.17 -4.26 -10.01
CA ARG A 44 -10.45 -4.88 -9.67
C ARG A 44 -10.27 -6.16 -8.88
N ARG A 45 -9.36 -7.03 -9.32
CA ARG A 45 -9.03 -8.29 -8.64
C ARG A 45 -8.52 -8.00 -7.23
N PHE A 46 -7.61 -7.05 -7.05
CA PHE A 46 -7.16 -6.62 -5.72
C PHE A 46 -8.33 -6.13 -4.86
N TYR A 47 -9.24 -5.31 -5.41
CA TYR A 47 -10.41 -4.84 -4.68
C TYR A 47 -11.35 -5.98 -4.25
N ASP A 48 -11.58 -6.95 -5.13
CA ASP A 48 -12.54 -8.05 -4.91
C ASP A 48 -11.97 -9.15 -4.01
N THR A 49 -10.67 -9.47 -4.12
CA THR A 49 -10.06 -10.65 -3.51
C THR A 49 -8.86 -10.37 -2.61
N GLY A 50 -8.27 -9.18 -2.69
CA GLY A 50 -7.05 -8.83 -1.99
C GLY A 50 -5.80 -9.44 -2.60
N GLU A 51 -5.92 -10.12 -3.73
CA GLU A 51 -4.79 -10.72 -4.46
C GLU A 51 -3.84 -9.63 -4.97
N ILE A 52 -2.54 -9.86 -4.76
CA ILE A 52 -1.48 -8.99 -5.27
C ILE A 52 -0.71 -9.79 -6.32
N THR A 53 -0.78 -9.29 -7.55
CA THR A 53 -0.05 -9.84 -8.70
C THR A 53 0.98 -8.83 -9.20
N GLU A 54 2.00 -9.29 -9.93
CA GLU A 54 3.03 -8.45 -10.55
C GLU A 54 2.46 -7.24 -11.33
N GLY A 55 1.31 -7.41 -11.99
CA GLY A 55 0.66 -6.35 -12.78
C GLY A 55 -0.06 -5.27 -11.96
N LEU A 56 -0.22 -5.43 -10.65
CA LEU A 56 -0.99 -4.50 -9.82
C LEU A 56 -0.27 -3.16 -9.62
N ILE A 57 1.02 -3.17 -9.29
CA ILE A 57 1.81 -1.95 -9.10
C ILE A 57 1.85 -1.09 -10.38
N PRO A 58 2.17 -1.64 -11.56
CA PRO A 58 2.09 -0.88 -12.81
C PRO A 58 0.70 -0.31 -13.08
N ALA A 59 -0.37 -1.08 -12.83
CA ALA A 59 -1.74 -0.61 -13.04
C ALA A 59 -2.11 0.58 -12.14
N LEU A 60 -1.73 0.52 -10.85
CA LEU A 60 -1.93 1.62 -9.91
C LEU A 60 -1.09 2.85 -10.27
N GLY A 61 0.17 2.65 -10.71
CA GLY A 61 1.06 3.74 -11.12
C GLY A 61 0.60 4.46 -12.40
N VAL A 62 0.13 3.72 -13.41
CA VAL A 62 -0.48 4.33 -14.60
C VAL A 62 -1.76 5.08 -14.22
N ARG A 63 -2.55 4.55 -13.28
CA ARG A 63 -3.74 5.26 -12.82
C ARG A 63 -3.40 6.56 -12.09
N SER A 64 -2.40 6.56 -11.22
CA SER A 64 -2.05 7.74 -10.44
C SER A 64 -1.55 8.90 -11.31
N THR A 65 -0.95 8.63 -12.48
CA THR A 65 -0.55 9.69 -13.41
C THR A 65 -1.72 10.41 -14.09
N ASP A 66 -2.90 9.80 -14.12
CA ASP A 66 -4.14 10.36 -14.69
C ASP A 66 -5.01 11.10 -13.65
N LEU A 67 -4.51 11.26 -12.42
CA LEU A 67 -5.21 11.88 -11.31
C LEU A 67 -4.52 13.16 -10.88
N ASP A 68 -5.30 14.09 -10.35
CA ASP A 68 -4.77 15.27 -9.66
C ASP A 68 -4.40 14.93 -8.21
N ASP A 69 -3.62 15.80 -7.57
CA ASP A 69 -3.42 15.76 -6.13
C ASP A 69 -4.72 16.19 -5.43
N PRO A 70 -5.15 15.53 -4.32
CA PRO A 70 -4.47 14.48 -3.55
C PRO A 70 -4.83 13.03 -3.93
N GLU A 71 -5.65 12.81 -4.96
CA GLU A 71 -6.07 11.47 -5.39
C GLU A 71 -4.91 10.60 -5.87
N ALA A 72 -3.93 11.20 -6.55
CA ALA A 72 -2.70 10.53 -6.96
C ALA A 72 -1.90 10.01 -5.75
N GLU A 73 -1.71 10.84 -4.71
CA GLU A 73 -1.01 10.46 -3.48
C GLU A 73 -1.68 9.26 -2.79
N ARG A 74 -3.01 9.25 -2.71
CA ARG A 74 -3.75 8.12 -2.11
C ARG A 74 -3.49 6.80 -2.84
N LEU A 75 -3.30 6.82 -4.16
CA LEU A 75 -2.94 5.63 -4.92
C LEU A 75 -1.48 5.24 -4.73
N LEU A 76 -0.58 6.22 -4.63
CA LEU A 76 0.83 5.97 -4.34
C LEU A 76 1.02 5.32 -2.96
N ASP A 77 0.19 5.69 -1.98
CA ASP A 77 0.16 5.00 -0.68
C ASP A 77 -0.21 3.52 -0.83
N VAL A 78 -1.18 3.19 -1.70
CA VAL A 78 -1.56 1.80 -1.99
C VAL A 78 -0.41 1.09 -2.72
N VAL A 79 0.30 1.77 -3.62
CA VAL A 79 1.51 1.21 -4.26
C VAL A 79 2.57 0.84 -3.22
N SER A 80 2.81 1.71 -2.24
CA SER A 80 3.73 1.43 -1.13
C SER A 80 3.27 0.23 -0.31
N TYR A 81 1.99 0.18 0.08
CA TYR A 81 1.41 -0.98 0.77
C TYR A 81 1.59 -2.27 -0.04
N VAL A 82 1.31 -2.25 -1.35
CA VAL A 82 1.42 -3.43 -2.22
C VAL A 82 2.88 -3.89 -2.35
N ARG A 83 3.82 -2.95 -2.43
CA ARG A 83 5.27 -3.26 -2.45
C ARG A 83 5.72 -3.92 -1.15
N ASP A 84 5.27 -3.41 -0.02
CA ASP A 84 5.64 -3.93 1.30
C ASP A 84 5.00 -5.31 1.55
N ALA A 85 3.75 -5.51 1.12
CA ALA A 85 3.05 -6.77 1.24
C ALA A 85 3.61 -7.87 0.32
N GLY A 86 4.09 -7.50 -0.86
CA GLY A 86 4.56 -8.43 -1.88
C GLY A 86 3.42 -9.19 -2.57
N GLU A 87 3.78 -10.03 -3.55
CA GLU A 87 2.82 -10.90 -4.24
C GLU A 87 2.13 -11.84 -3.25
N ARG A 88 0.80 -11.95 -3.35
CA ARG A 88 0.01 -12.82 -2.50
C ARG A 88 -1.23 -13.34 -3.22
N PRO A 89 -1.68 -14.57 -2.91
CA PRO A 89 -2.92 -15.12 -3.44
C PRO A 89 -4.15 -14.37 -2.88
N PRO A 90 -5.36 -14.65 -3.41
CA PRO A 90 -6.62 -14.20 -2.82
C PRO A 90 -6.71 -14.44 -1.31
N VAL A 91 -7.20 -13.44 -0.58
CA VAL A 91 -7.37 -13.49 0.87
C VAL A 91 -8.83 -13.82 1.22
N THR A 92 -9.05 -14.93 1.91
CA THR A 92 -10.40 -15.32 2.37
C THR A 92 -10.99 -14.26 3.28
N GLY A 93 -12.22 -13.82 2.98
CA GLY A 93 -12.92 -12.80 3.75
C GLY A 93 -12.45 -11.37 3.50
N TRP A 94 -11.58 -11.15 2.50
CA TRP A 94 -11.12 -9.81 2.09
C TRP A 94 -12.26 -8.82 1.90
N ALA A 95 -13.29 -9.22 1.14
CA ALA A 95 -14.41 -8.35 0.83
C ALA A 95 -15.35 -8.09 2.02
N SER A 96 -15.26 -8.89 3.07
CA SER A 96 -16.15 -8.90 4.23
C SER A 96 -15.52 -8.32 5.50
N ARG A 97 -14.24 -7.95 5.44
CA ARG A 97 -13.50 -7.29 6.52
C ARG A 97 -13.76 -5.79 6.56
#